data_AF-A0A2D8AB53-F1
#
_entry.id   AF-A0A2D8AB53-F1
#
_cell.length_a   1.000
_cell.length_b   1.000
_cell.length_c   1.000
_cell.angle_alpha   90.00
_cell.angle_beta   90.00
_cell.angle_gamma   90.00
#
_symmetry.space_group_name_H-M   'P 1'
#
loop_
_entity.id
_entity.type
_entity.pdbx_description
1 polymer ?
#
loop_
_entity_poly.entity_id
_entity_poly.type
_entity_poly.pdbx_seq_one_letter_code
_entity_poly.pdbx_strand_id
1 'polypeptide(L)'
;MTMLIRDLFGDAPLSEEDKSSLDIQRLLREPINIQQDWQRAEQLLLGAVRKMPQRLEVKIALYKMYAYANRFDASRELIFKVLEQAASQVGFDPDWRSLTINSIDWSKPAGATRLYLYSMKALGFVSLRAGNIPLATAVLEKLLELDPADEVGGSVVYDMAQSLLDAEQA
;
A
#
# COMPACT_ATOMS: atom_id res chain seq x y z
N MET A 1 -4.22 -3.83 20.17
CA MET A 1 -3.50 -5.12 20.08
C MET A 1 -2.02 -4.81 19.87
N THR A 2 -1.13 -5.38 20.66
CA THR A 2 0.32 -5.19 20.48
C THR A 2 0.80 -6.10 19.35
N MET A 3 1.58 -5.55 18.43
CA MET A 3 2.21 -6.25 17.30
C MET A 3 3.65 -5.79 17.15
N LEU A 4 4.39 -6.37 16.21
CA LEU A 4 5.75 -5.97 15.90
C LEU A 4 5.79 -5.14 14.62
N ILE A 5 6.77 -4.24 14.49
CA ILE A 5 6.95 -3.45 13.25
C ILE A 5 7.04 -4.35 12.01
N ARG A 6 7.70 -5.52 12.10
CA ARG A 6 7.79 -6.47 10.98
C ARG A 6 6.45 -6.93 10.43
N ASP A 7 5.39 -6.92 11.24
CA ASP A 7 4.06 -7.37 10.81
C ASP A 7 3.44 -6.41 9.77
N LEU A 8 3.91 -5.15 9.73
CA LEU A 8 3.53 -4.19 8.68
C LEU A 8 4.11 -4.55 7.31
N PHE A 9 5.20 -5.31 7.27
CA PHE A 9 5.93 -5.69 6.05
C PHE A 9 5.44 -7.01 5.43
N GLY A 10 4.38 -7.63 5.94
CA GLY A 10 3.92 -8.95 5.48
C GLY A 10 3.69 -9.05 3.95
N ASP A 11 3.03 -8.05 3.36
CA ASP A 11 2.72 -8.03 1.93
C ASP A 11 3.83 -7.45 1.04
N ALA A 12 4.80 -6.78 1.67
CA ALA A 12 5.90 -6.06 1.05
C ALA A 12 7.17 -6.27 1.90
N PRO A 13 7.72 -7.51 1.90
CA PRO A 13 8.84 -7.84 2.74
C PRO A 13 10.10 -7.14 2.25
N LEU A 14 10.89 -6.58 3.18
CA LEU A 14 12.25 -6.12 2.88
C LEU A 14 13.12 -7.27 2.37
N SER A 15 14.11 -6.95 1.54
CA SER A 15 15.12 -7.92 1.11
C SER A 15 16.02 -8.34 2.28
N GLU A 16 16.72 -9.48 2.15
CA GLU A 16 17.69 -9.91 3.17
C GLU A 16 18.87 -8.94 3.29
N GLU A 17 19.25 -8.29 2.18
CA GLU A 17 20.26 -7.23 2.18
C GLU A 17 19.82 -6.03 3.02
N ASP A 18 18.58 -5.56 2.84
CA ASP A 18 18.03 -4.43 3.61
C ASP A 18 17.91 -4.76 5.12
N LYS A 19 17.66 -6.03 5.46
CA LYS A 19 17.59 -6.52 6.85
C LYS A 19 18.97 -6.74 7.48
N SER A 20 20.06 -6.69 6.72
CA SER A 20 21.40 -7.02 7.24
C SER A 20 21.88 -6.05 8.32
N SER A 21 21.44 -4.79 8.29
CA SER A 21 21.81 -3.78 9.28
C SER A 21 21.16 -4.05 10.65
N LEU A 22 21.98 -4.01 11.71
CA LEU A 22 21.53 -4.17 13.09
C LEU A 22 20.40 -3.20 13.48
N ASP A 23 20.44 -1.98 12.96
CA ASP A 23 19.41 -0.98 13.23
C ASP A 23 18.05 -1.41 12.66
N ILE A 24 18.04 -2.00 11.46
CA ILE A 24 16.80 -2.48 10.82
C ILE A 24 16.30 -3.73 11.52
N GLN A 25 17.19 -4.65 11.91
CA GLN A 25 16.79 -5.83 12.69
C GLN A 25 16.16 -5.44 14.04
N ARG A 26 16.71 -4.43 14.72
CA ARG A 26 16.15 -3.89 15.96
C ARG A 26 14.78 -3.27 15.72
N LEU A 27 14.69 -2.37 14.72
CA LEU A 27 13.44 -1.74 14.31
C LEU A 27 12.33 -2.77 14.06
N LEU A 28 12.61 -3.80 13.27
CA LEU A 28 11.63 -4.84 12.92
C LEU A 28 11.10 -5.64 14.13
N ARG A 29 11.86 -5.66 15.23
CA ARG A 29 11.50 -6.32 16.50
C ARG A 29 10.87 -5.36 17.51
N GLU A 30 10.73 -4.08 17.19
CA GLU A 30 10.07 -3.13 18.09
C GLU A 30 8.59 -3.46 18.24
N PRO A 31 8.08 -3.62 19.48
CA PRO A 31 6.65 -3.76 19.72
C PRO A 31 5.97 -2.41 19.54
N ILE A 32 4.80 -2.42 18.91
CA ILE A 32 3.95 -1.25 18.69
C ILE A 32 2.50 -1.58 18.99
N ASN A 33 1.75 -0.56 19.42
CA ASN A 33 0.30 -0.62 19.55
C ASN A 33 -0.30 0.60 18.86
N ILE A 34 -0.69 0.43 17.60
CA ILE A 34 -1.16 1.53 16.75
C ILE A 34 -2.41 2.21 17.33
N GLN A 35 -3.27 1.46 18.04
CA GLN A 35 -4.48 2.03 18.64
C GLN A 35 -4.18 2.95 19.83
N GLN A 36 -3.06 2.74 20.53
CA GLN A 36 -2.70 3.51 21.73
C GLN A 36 -1.63 4.56 21.46
N ASP A 37 -0.66 4.27 20.59
CA ASP A 37 0.51 5.11 20.34
C ASP A 37 0.99 4.93 18.89
N TRP A 38 0.17 5.37 17.95
CA TRP A 38 0.54 5.37 16.53
C TRP A 38 1.69 6.33 16.24
N GLN A 39 1.87 7.39 17.03
CA GLN A 39 2.94 8.38 16.84
C GLN A 39 4.32 7.76 17.06
N ARG A 40 4.50 6.87 18.05
CA ARG A 40 5.75 6.11 18.20
C ARG A 40 6.01 5.22 16.99
N ALA A 41 4.98 4.53 16.48
CA ALA A 41 5.12 3.71 15.27
C ALA A 41 5.49 4.57 14.03
N GLU A 42 4.86 5.74 13.89
CA GLU A 42 5.19 6.73 12.87
C GLU A 42 6.65 7.19 12.96
N GLN A 43 7.11 7.60 14.14
CA GLN A 43 8.48 8.07 14.34
C GLN A 43 9.52 7.01 13.95
N LEU A 44 9.28 5.75 14.35
CA LEU A 44 10.12 4.61 14.00
C LEU A 44 10.17 4.39 12.48
N LEU A 45 9.01 4.37 11.82
CA LEU A 45 8.89 4.14 10.37
C LEU A 45 9.43 5.32 9.55
N LEU A 46 9.20 6.57 9.97
CA LEU A 46 9.82 7.75 9.35
C LEU A 46 11.35 7.71 9.47
N GLY A 47 11.88 7.19 10.59
CA GLY A 47 13.30 6.91 10.74
C GLY A 47 13.82 5.95 9.68
N ALA A 48 13.07 4.88 9.41
CA ALA A 48 13.40 3.93 8.36
C ALA A 48 13.29 4.54 6.95
N VAL A 49 12.27 5.36 6.68
CA VAL A 49 12.12 6.06 5.39
C VAL A 49 13.31 6.98 5.13
N ARG A 50 13.82 7.68 6.15
CA ARG A 50 15.02 8.52 6.01
C ARG A 50 16.28 7.70 5.70
N LYS A 51 16.41 6.50 6.28
CA LYS A 51 17.55 5.60 6.02
C LYS A 51 17.47 4.91 4.66
N MET A 52 16.26 4.59 4.21
CA MET A 52 15.99 3.81 2.99
C MET A 52 14.96 4.52 2.10
N PRO A 53 15.24 5.75 1.60
CA PRO A 53 14.24 6.56 0.89
C PRO A 53 13.76 5.93 -0.43
N GLN A 54 14.59 5.06 -1.02
CA GLN A 54 14.30 4.37 -2.28
C GLN A 54 13.54 3.05 -2.10
N ARG A 55 13.35 2.57 -0.86
CA ARG A 55 12.62 1.32 -0.57
C ARG A 55 11.14 1.59 -0.40
N LEU A 56 10.34 1.08 -1.33
CA LEU A 56 8.88 1.22 -1.35
C LEU A 56 8.24 0.49 -0.15
N GLU A 57 8.81 -0.64 0.24
CA GLU A 57 8.37 -1.50 1.34
C GLU A 57 8.21 -0.73 2.66
N VAL A 58 9.13 0.21 2.94
CA VAL A 58 9.09 1.03 4.14
C VAL A 58 7.95 2.05 4.10
N LYS A 59 7.72 2.65 2.93
CA LYS A 59 6.60 3.59 2.74
C LYS A 59 5.26 2.86 2.77
N ILE A 60 5.22 1.60 2.29
CA ILE A 60 4.06 0.71 2.40
C ILE A 60 3.75 0.40 3.85
N ALA A 61 4.75 0.01 4.64
CA ALA A 61 4.57 -0.20 6.07
C ALA A 61 4.04 1.06 6.77
N LEU A 62 4.54 2.25 6.39
CA LEU A 62 4.10 3.53 6.94
C LEU A 62 2.66 3.88 6.58
N TYR A 63 2.23 3.75 5.32
CA TYR A 63 0.83 4.02 4.99
C TYR A 63 -0.11 2.97 5.61
N LYS A 64 0.32 1.69 5.74
CA LYS A 64 -0.47 0.66 6.43
C LYS A 64 -0.67 1.02 7.90
N MET A 65 0.37 1.53 8.55
CA MET A 65 0.27 2.05 9.91
C MET A 65 -0.75 3.19 9.99
N TYR A 66 -0.71 4.16 9.06
CA TYR A 66 -1.72 5.23 9.01
C TYR A 66 -3.14 4.69 8.81
N ALA A 67 -3.34 3.72 7.91
CA ALA A 67 -4.64 3.09 7.71
C ALA A 67 -5.14 2.38 8.98
N TYR A 68 -4.28 1.66 9.69
CA TYR A 68 -4.62 1.03 10.98
C TYR A 68 -4.90 2.04 12.09
N ALA A 69 -4.31 3.23 12.03
CA ALA A 69 -4.59 4.35 12.93
C ALA A 69 -5.84 5.17 12.50
N ASN A 70 -6.59 4.74 11.47
CA ASN A 70 -7.69 5.48 10.85
C ASN A 70 -7.28 6.89 10.32
N ARG A 71 -6.00 7.08 9.99
CA ARG A 71 -5.45 8.32 9.41
C ARG A 71 -5.51 8.22 7.88
N PHE A 72 -6.73 8.13 7.34
CA PHE A 72 -6.94 7.80 5.93
C PHE A 72 -6.38 8.83 4.96
N ASP A 73 -6.47 10.13 5.26
CA ASP A 73 -5.91 11.17 4.39
C ASP A 73 -4.38 11.09 4.30
N ALA A 74 -3.70 10.91 5.45
CA ALA A 74 -2.24 10.74 5.48
C ALA A 74 -1.81 9.45 4.78
N SER A 75 -2.55 8.36 4.97
CA SER A 75 -2.34 7.11 4.24
C SER A 75 -2.48 7.32 2.73
N ARG A 76 -3.54 7.99 2.29
CA ARG A 76 -3.83 8.23 0.88
C ARG A 76 -2.75 9.10 0.22
N GLU A 77 -2.34 10.19 0.86
CA GLU A 77 -1.27 11.05 0.35
C GLU A 77 0.04 10.25 0.17
N LEU A 78 0.38 9.40 1.14
CA LEU A 78 1.58 8.57 1.03
C LEU A 78 1.43 7.47 -0.03
N ILE A 79 0.24 6.88 -0.20
CA ILE A 79 -0.02 5.91 -1.26
C ILE A 79 0.24 6.52 -2.65
N PHE A 80 -0.22 7.76 -2.91
CA PHE A 80 0.08 8.43 -4.19
C PHE A 80 1.58 8.62 -4.41
N LYS A 81 2.35 8.98 -3.38
CA LYS A 81 3.82 9.08 -3.47
C LYS A 81 4.49 7.71 -3.75
N VAL A 82 3.92 6.63 -3.21
CA VAL A 82 4.40 5.26 -3.48
C VAL A 82 4.10 4.87 -4.92
N LEU A 83 2.90 5.17 -5.45
CA LEU A 83 2.54 4.92 -6.84
C LEU A 83 3.50 5.65 -7.79
N GLU A 84 3.73 6.96 -7.56
CA GLU A 84 4.65 7.76 -8.37
C GLU A 84 6.07 7.18 -8.37
N GLN A 85 6.60 6.85 -7.19
CA GLN A 85 7.94 6.29 -7.08
C GLN A 85 8.05 4.91 -7.72
N ALA A 86 7.06 4.04 -7.52
CA ALA A 86 7.06 2.70 -8.11
C ALA A 86 6.98 2.76 -9.64
N ALA A 87 6.11 3.62 -10.19
CA ALA A 87 6.05 3.88 -11.64
C ALA A 87 7.39 4.41 -12.18
N SER A 88 8.03 5.33 -11.46
CA SER A 88 9.36 5.84 -11.82
C SER A 88 10.45 4.77 -11.78
N GLN A 89 10.39 3.79 -10.87
CA GLN A 89 11.37 2.70 -10.79
C GLN A 89 11.23 1.70 -11.95
N VAL A 90 10.01 1.50 -12.45
CA VAL A 90 9.74 0.57 -13.55
C VAL A 90 9.85 1.26 -14.92
N GLY A 91 9.51 2.55 -15.00
CA GLY A 91 9.58 3.35 -16.22
C GLY A 91 8.23 3.45 -16.97
N PHE A 92 7.11 3.52 -16.25
CA PHE A 92 5.78 3.77 -16.83
C PHE A 92 5.11 5.01 -16.22
N ASP A 93 3.95 5.41 -16.75
CA ASP A 93 3.21 6.61 -16.31
C ASP A 93 2.74 6.50 -14.84
N PRO A 94 3.03 7.47 -13.97
CA PRO A 94 2.59 7.43 -12.58
C PRO A 94 1.07 7.52 -12.40
N ASP A 95 0.31 8.13 -13.33
CA ASP A 95 -1.14 8.18 -13.23
C ASP A 95 -1.76 6.85 -13.65
N TRP A 96 -2.24 6.09 -12.66
CA TRP A 96 -2.88 4.79 -12.89
C TRP A 96 -4.06 4.87 -13.89
N ARG A 97 -4.68 6.05 -14.06
CA ARG A 97 -5.78 6.25 -15.01
C ARG A 97 -5.35 6.12 -16.46
N SER A 98 -4.10 6.45 -16.79
CA SER A 98 -3.59 6.36 -18.16
C SER A 98 -3.07 4.96 -18.51
N LEU A 99 -2.91 4.08 -17.50
CA LEU A 99 -2.40 2.72 -17.69
C LEU A 99 -3.44 1.80 -18.33
N THR A 100 -2.92 0.86 -19.11
CA THR A 100 -3.66 -0.21 -19.75
C THR A 100 -2.91 -1.53 -19.58
N ILE A 101 -3.57 -2.65 -19.91
CA ILE A 101 -2.91 -3.96 -19.95
C ILE A 101 -1.68 -4.01 -20.88
N ASN A 102 -1.56 -3.08 -21.84
CA ASN A 102 -0.44 -3.00 -22.77
C ASN A 102 0.68 -2.06 -22.30
N SER A 103 0.52 -1.37 -21.16
CA SER A 103 1.53 -0.42 -20.66
C SER A 103 2.85 -1.10 -20.30
N ILE A 104 2.80 -2.29 -19.70
CA ILE A 104 3.93 -3.18 -19.39
C ILE A 104 3.44 -4.64 -19.35
N ASP A 105 4.34 -5.60 -19.15
CA ASP A 105 3.95 -6.98 -18.84
C ASP A 105 3.49 -7.10 -17.38
N TRP A 106 2.17 -7.26 -17.20
CA TRP A 106 1.53 -7.42 -15.90
C TRP A 106 1.38 -8.88 -15.45
N SER A 107 1.79 -9.86 -16.27
CA SER A 107 1.46 -11.29 -16.04
C SER A 107 2.14 -11.92 -14.82
N LYS A 108 3.29 -11.37 -14.38
CA LYS A 108 4.05 -11.84 -13.22
C LYS A 108 4.63 -10.65 -12.47
N PRO A 109 3.79 -9.84 -11.80
CA PRO A 109 4.24 -8.62 -11.18
C PRO A 109 5.21 -8.95 -10.04
N ALA A 110 6.38 -8.33 -10.06
CA ALA A 110 7.41 -8.46 -9.03
C ALA A 110 8.00 -7.09 -8.67
N GLY A 111 8.68 -7.00 -7.53
CA GLY A 111 9.33 -5.77 -7.07
C GLY A 111 8.38 -4.57 -7.14
N ALA A 112 8.87 -3.45 -7.71
CA ALA A 112 8.12 -2.20 -7.81
C ALA A 112 6.77 -2.35 -8.55
N THR A 113 6.67 -3.20 -9.58
CA THR A 113 5.41 -3.44 -10.30
C THR A 113 4.34 -4.05 -9.37
N ARG A 114 4.72 -5.08 -8.60
CA ARG A 114 3.79 -5.70 -7.63
C ARG A 114 3.41 -4.72 -6.52
N LEU A 115 4.37 -3.95 -6.05
CA LEU A 115 4.14 -2.95 -5.00
C LEU A 115 3.26 -1.78 -5.51
N TYR A 116 3.30 -1.45 -6.80
CA TYR A 116 2.38 -0.52 -7.44
C TYR A 116 0.94 -1.05 -7.40
N LEU A 117 0.70 -2.26 -7.91
CA LEU A 117 -0.63 -2.91 -7.88
C LEU A 117 -1.17 -3.06 -6.46
N TYR A 118 -0.31 -3.49 -5.52
CA TYR A 118 -0.68 -3.56 -4.11
C TYR A 118 -1.05 -2.19 -3.52
N SER A 119 -0.37 -1.13 -3.94
CA SER A 119 -0.68 0.24 -3.50
C SER A 119 -1.97 0.76 -4.13
N MET A 120 -2.33 0.35 -5.36
CA MET A 120 -3.65 0.62 -5.94
C MET A 120 -4.76 -0.05 -5.13
N LYS A 121 -4.57 -1.31 -4.72
CA LYS A 121 -5.50 -2.01 -3.80
C LYS A 121 -5.65 -1.24 -2.50
N ALA A 122 -4.54 -0.78 -1.92
CA ALA A 122 -4.55 0.01 -0.70
C ALA A 122 -5.27 1.36 -0.89
N LEU A 123 -5.10 2.02 -2.05
CA LEU A 123 -5.83 3.25 -2.38
C LEU A 123 -7.34 3.00 -2.40
N GLY A 124 -7.78 1.89 -3.00
CA GLY A 124 -9.17 1.46 -3.00
C GLY A 124 -9.71 1.26 -1.58
N PHE A 125 -9.02 0.44 -0.79
CA PHE A 125 -9.41 0.14 0.59
C PHE A 125 -9.48 1.39 1.47
N VAL A 126 -8.45 2.24 1.45
CA VAL A 126 -8.40 3.46 2.26
C VAL A 126 -9.46 4.47 1.84
N SER A 127 -9.71 4.61 0.53
CA SER A 127 -10.75 5.49 0.02
C SER A 127 -12.14 5.00 0.43
N LEU A 128 -12.38 3.69 0.37
CA LEU A 128 -13.63 3.09 0.81
C LEU A 128 -13.88 3.34 2.31
N ARG A 129 -12.87 3.12 3.14
CA ARG A 129 -12.93 3.36 4.59
C ARG A 129 -13.08 4.85 4.96
N ALA A 130 -12.67 5.75 4.08
CA ALA A 130 -12.88 7.19 4.20
C ALA A 130 -14.23 7.67 3.63
N GLY A 131 -15.07 6.76 3.11
CA GLY A 131 -16.36 7.09 2.50
C GLY A 131 -16.27 7.64 1.07
N ASN A 132 -15.09 7.63 0.44
CA ASN A 132 -14.93 8.02 -0.95
C ASN A 132 -15.09 6.79 -1.87
N ILE A 133 -16.34 6.35 -1.98
CA ILE A 133 -16.72 5.18 -2.79
C ILE A 133 -16.37 5.39 -4.28
N PRO A 134 -16.64 6.55 -4.92
CA PRO A 134 -16.30 6.74 -6.34
C PRO A 134 -14.81 6.53 -6.65
N LEU A 135 -13.91 7.06 -5.82
CA LEU A 135 -12.48 6.84 -6.00
C LEU A 135 -12.09 5.38 -5.75
N ALA A 136 -12.69 4.76 -4.73
CA ALA A 136 -12.43 3.36 -4.40
C ALA A 136 -12.79 2.44 -5.57
N THR A 137 -13.99 2.58 -6.12
CA THR A 137 -14.46 1.80 -7.26
C THR A 137 -13.57 2.03 -8.47
N ALA A 138 -13.29 3.28 -8.84
CA ALA A 138 -12.51 3.58 -10.04
C ALA A 138 -11.08 2.99 -10.01
N VAL A 139 -10.38 3.06 -8.86
CA VAL A 139 -9.02 2.49 -8.77
C VAL A 139 -9.06 0.96 -8.73
N LEU A 140 -10.08 0.36 -8.13
CA LEU A 140 -10.21 -1.09 -8.02
C LEU A 140 -10.61 -1.72 -9.36
N GLU A 141 -11.49 -1.09 -10.13
CA GLU A 141 -11.79 -1.50 -11.51
C GLU A 141 -10.52 -1.47 -12.37
N LYS A 142 -9.74 -0.39 -12.31
CA LYS A 142 -8.47 -0.32 -13.03
C LYS A 142 -7.49 -1.39 -12.54
N LEU A 143 -7.43 -1.66 -11.23
CA LEU A 143 -6.59 -2.72 -10.70
C LEU A 143 -6.95 -4.08 -11.32
N LEU A 144 -8.24 -4.41 -11.42
CA LEU A 144 -8.69 -5.67 -12.02
C LEU A 144 -8.42 -5.75 -13.53
N GLU A 145 -8.40 -4.60 -14.23
CA GLU A 145 -7.92 -4.54 -15.62
C GLU A 145 -6.44 -4.87 -15.74
N LEU A 146 -5.60 -4.31 -14.84
CA LEU A 146 -4.14 -4.47 -14.88
C LEU A 146 -3.66 -5.79 -14.26
N ASP A 147 -4.42 -6.37 -13.33
CA ASP A 147 -4.14 -7.64 -12.66
C ASP A 147 -5.28 -8.66 -12.85
N PRO A 148 -5.49 -9.19 -14.07
CA PRO A 148 -6.59 -10.13 -14.34
C PRO A 148 -6.51 -11.45 -13.57
N ALA A 149 -5.33 -11.83 -13.10
CA ALA A 149 -5.11 -13.03 -12.29
C ALA A 149 -5.29 -12.79 -10.78
N ASP A 150 -5.56 -11.55 -10.38
CA ASP A 150 -5.76 -11.13 -8.99
C ASP A 150 -4.57 -11.48 -8.07
N GLU A 151 -3.34 -11.35 -8.59
CA GLU A 151 -2.08 -11.65 -7.90
C GLU A 151 -1.89 -10.84 -6.60
N VAL A 152 -2.49 -9.64 -6.51
CA VAL A 152 -2.50 -8.84 -5.28
C VAL A 152 -3.80 -8.93 -4.49
N GLY A 153 -4.81 -9.66 -4.95
CA GLY A 153 -6.08 -9.84 -4.23
C GLY A 153 -6.92 -8.56 -4.15
N GLY A 154 -7.02 -7.82 -5.26
CA GLY A 154 -7.84 -6.62 -5.40
C GLY A 154 -9.34 -6.90 -5.46
N SER A 155 -9.73 -8.07 -5.99
CA SER A 155 -11.13 -8.48 -6.17
C SER A 155 -11.96 -8.39 -4.88
N VAL A 156 -11.40 -8.86 -3.76
CA VAL A 156 -12.07 -8.84 -2.45
C VAL A 156 -12.44 -7.42 -2.01
N VAL A 157 -11.59 -6.43 -2.28
CA VAL A 157 -11.86 -5.04 -1.91
C VAL A 157 -12.87 -4.41 -2.88
N TYR A 158 -12.81 -4.81 -4.16
CA TYR A 158 -13.79 -4.40 -5.16
C TYR A 158 -15.20 -4.89 -4.79
N ASP A 159 -15.35 -6.15 -4.41
CA ASP A 159 -16.65 -6.72 -4.00
C ASP A 159 -17.23 -6.00 -2.78
N MET A 160 -16.38 -5.58 -1.83
CA MET A 160 -16.79 -4.75 -0.70
C MET A 160 -17.31 -3.37 -1.16
N ALA A 161 -16.67 -2.75 -2.15
CA ALA A 161 -17.09 -1.47 -2.69
C ALA A 161 -18.44 -1.58 -3.42
N GLN A 162 -18.64 -2.64 -4.21
CA GLN A 162 -19.91 -2.90 -4.90
C GLN A 162 -21.06 -3.11 -3.89
N SER A 163 -20.82 -3.91 -2.85
CA SER A 163 -21.82 -4.17 -1.80
C SER A 163 -22.28 -2.88 -1.09
N LEU A 164 -21.39 -1.90 -0.94
CA LEU A 164 -21.73 -0.59 -0.35
C LEU A 164 -22.49 0.30 -1.32
N LEU A 165 -22.13 0.30 -2.62
CA LEU A 165 -22.88 1.02 -3.65
C LEU A 165 -24.32 0.53 -3.76
N ASP A 166 -24.53 -0.79 -3.77
CA ASP A 166 -25.86 -1.38 -3.83
C ASP A 166 -26.72 -0.99 -2.62
N ALA A 167 -26.10 -0.88 -1.43
CA ALA A 167 -26.77 -0.47 -0.21
C ALA A 167 -27.14 1.03 -0.17
N GLU A 168 -26.40 1.91 -0.85
CA GLU A 168 -26.74 3.33 -0.98
C GLU A 168 -27.87 3.59 -1.99
N GLN A 169 -28.08 2.66 -2.92
CA GLN A 169 -29.08 2.76 -3.99
C GLN A 169 -30.42 2.09 -3.65
N ALA A 170 -30.48 1.30 -2.57
CA ALA A 170 -31.67 0.60 -2.08
C ALA A 170 -32.49 1.44 -1.08
#